data_AF-A0A7X3R8N0-F1
#
_entry.id   AF-A0A7X3R8N0-F1
#
_cell.length_a   1.000
_cell.length_b   1.000
_cell.length_c   1.000
_cell.angle_alpha   90.00
_cell.angle_beta   90.00
_cell.angle_gamma   90.00
#
_symmetry.space_group_name_H-M   'P 1'
#
loop_
_entity.id
_entity.type
_entity.pdbx_description
1 polymer ?
#
loop_
_entity_poly.entity_id
_entity_poly.type
_entity_poly.pdbx_seq_one_letter_code
_entity_poly.pdbx_strand_id
1 'polypeptide(L)' 'MELALRKLVEIVGEAATRVSEETQRHQSTIPWPQIVGMRNRLVHGYDDISLERPWDTVKDELPPLIEQLNNIIHENTS' A
#
# COMPACT_ATOMS: atom_id res chain seq x y z
N MET A 1 -0.09 -0.16 -20.54
CA MET A 1 -0.33 -1.00 -19.34
C MET A 1 0.31 -0.40 -18.07
N GLU A 2 1.43 0.30 -18.18
CA GLU A 2 2.15 0.94 -17.06
C GLU A 2 1.37 2.05 -16.31
N LEU A 3 0.57 2.85 -17.03
CA LEU A 3 -0.16 3.98 -16.44
C LEU A 3 -1.22 3.57 -15.39
N ALA A 4 -1.87 2.43 -15.57
CA ALA A 4 -2.91 1.97 -14.64
C ALA A 4 -2.32 1.59 -13.28
N LEU A 5 -1.17 0.91 -13.28
CA LEU A 5 -0.47 0.53 -12.05
C LEU A 5 0.03 1.76 -11.29
N ARG A 6 0.62 2.73 -12.01
CA ARG A 6 1.02 4.01 -11.41
C ARG A 6 -0.16 4.70 -10.73
N LYS A 7 -1.33 4.71 -11.38
CA LYS A 7 -2.51 5.36 -10.82
C LYS A 7 -3.05 4.65 -9.58
N LEU A 8 -3.05 3.32 -9.57
CA LEU A 8 -3.48 2.54 -8.41
C LEU A 8 -2.59 2.80 -7.19
N VAL A 9 -1.27 2.80 -7.39
CA VAL A 9 -0.30 3.03 -6.32
C VAL A 9 -0.37 4.48 -5.79
N GLU A 10 -0.61 5.47 -6.66
CA GLU A 10 -0.93 6.84 -6.24
C GLU A 10 -2.17 6.90 -5.35
N ILE A 11 -3.26 6.23 -5.76
CA ILE A 11 -4.52 6.22 -5.02
C ILE A 11 -4.34 5.58 -3.64
N VAL A 12 -3.58 4.48 -3.55
CA VAL A 12 -3.31 3.79 -2.28
C VAL A 12 -2.47 4.67 -1.34
N GLY A 13 -1.42 5.31 -1.85
CA GLY A 13 -0.60 6.23 -1.04
C GLY A 13 -1.41 7.44 -0.55
N GLU A 14 -2.24 8.02 -1.40
CA GLU A 14 -3.12 9.15 -1.07
C GLU A 14 -4.25 8.75 -0.10
N ALA A 15 -4.72 7.50 -0.14
CA ALA A 15 -5.68 7.01 0.84
C ALA A 15 -5.00 6.83 2.21
N ALA A 16 -3.77 6.32 2.24
CA ALA A 16 -3.01 6.12 3.47
C ALA A 16 -2.69 7.44 4.20
N THR A 17 -2.45 8.54 3.48
CA THR A 17 -2.24 9.87 4.11
C THR A 17 -3.49 10.42 4.79
N ARG A 18 -4.68 9.94 4.42
CA ARG A 18 -5.96 10.37 4.99
C ARG A 18 -6.36 9.58 6.23
N VAL A 19 -5.67 8.49 6.53
CA VAL A 19 -5.88 7.72 7.76
C VAL A 19 -5.30 8.50 8.95
N SER A 20 -6.08 8.64 10.03
CA SER A 20 -5.63 9.38 11.22
C SER A 20 -4.41 8.73 11.86
N GLU A 21 -3.54 9.54 12.46
CA GLU A 21 -2.35 9.02 13.17
C GLU A 21 -2.70 8.07 14.32
N GLU A 22 -3.87 8.25 14.93
CA GLU A 22 -4.37 7.35 15.96
C GLU A 22 -4.65 5.96 15.39
N THR A 23 -5.37 5.88 14.26
CA THR A 23 -5.63 4.60 13.58
C THR A 23 -4.34 3.97 13.06
N GLN A 24 -3.40 4.78 12.55
CA GLN A 24 -2.08 4.28 12.13
C GLN A 24 -1.28 3.69 13.29
N ARG A 25 -1.34 4.32 14.47
CA ARG A 25 -0.66 3.82 15.68
C ARG A 25 -1.29 2.54 16.22
N HIS A 26 -2.62 2.44 16.21
CA HIS A 26 -3.32 1.22 16.59
C HIS A 26 -3.03 0.07 15.62
N GLN A 27 -2.94 0.36 14.32
CA GLN A 27 -2.61 -0.61 13.27
C GLN A 27 -1.12 -0.59 12.94
N SER A 28 -0.27 -0.77 13.95
CA SER A 28 1.20 -0.71 13.83
C SER A 28 1.82 -1.84 13.01
N THR A 29 1.06 -2.90 12.72
CA THR A 29 1.46 -4.00 11.81
C THR A 29 1.49 -3.56 10.36
N ILE A 30 0.76 -2.50 10.00
CA ILE A 30 0.73 -1.93 8.65
C ILE A 30 1.89 -0.93 8.50
N PRO A 31 2.74 -1.05 7.46
CA PRO A 31 3.88 -0.16 7.28
C PRO A 31 3.47 1.19 6.65
N TRP A 32 2.70 1.99 7.40
CA TRP A 32 2.14 3.27 6.94
C TRP A 32 3.13 4.22 6.25
N PRO A 33 4.36 4.44 6.76
CA PRO A 33 5.32 5.32 6.10
C PRO A 33 5.73 4.81 4.71
N GLN A 34 5.75 3.48 4.53
CA GLN A 34 6.09 2.87 3.24
C GLN A 34 4.93 2.96 2.24
N ILE A 35 3.69 2.84 2.72
CA ILE A 35 2.48 2.97 1.89
C ILE A 35 2.31 4.42 1.44
N VAL A 36 2.50 5.39 2.35
CA VAL A 36 2.50 6.83 2.00
C VAL A 36 3.63 7.15 1.02
N GLY A 37 4.79 6.48 1.17
CA GLY A 37 5.95 6.62 0.27
C GLY A 37 5.84 5.87 -1.07
N MET A 38 4.75 5.16 -1.33
CA MET A 38 4.61 4.28 -2.50
C MET A 38 4.78 4.99 -3.85
N ARG A 39 4.37 6.26 -3.97
CA ARG A 39 4.60 7.09 -5.16
C ARG A 39 6.09 7.18 -5.50
N ASN A 40 6.95 7.29 -4.49
CA ASN A 40 8.39 7.42 -4.68
C ASN A 40 9.04 6.07 -5.05
N ARG A 41 8.48 4.95 -4.57
CA ARG A 41 8.94 3.59 -4.89
C ARG A 41 8.77 3.26 -6.38
N LEU A 42 7.72 3.77 -7.03
CA LEU A 42 7.52 3.61 -8.48
C LEU A 42 8.46 4.45 -9.34
N VAL A 43 9.09 5.50 -8.78
CA VAL A 43 10.08 6.31 -9.50
C VAL A 43 11.46 5.69 -9.31
N HIS A 44 11.82 5.33 -8.08
CA HIS A 44 13.11 4.69 -7.77
C HIS A 44 13.23 3.24 -8.24
N GLY A 45 12.12 2.49 -8.34
CA GLY A 45 12.11 1.13 -8.88
C GLY A 45 12.39 1.03 -10.38
N TYR A 46 12.44 2.16 -11.11
CA TYR A 46 12.93 2.21 -12.49
C TYR A 46 14.42 2.55 -12.58
N ASP A 47 15.01 3.19 -11.56
CA ASP A 47 16.35 3.78 -11.65
C ASP A 47 17.47 2.99 -10.97
N ASP A 48 17.19 2.10 -9.99
CA ASP A 48 18.28 1.38 -9.31
C ASP A 48 17.96 -0.09 -8.99
N ILE A 49 18.65 -0.99 -9.70
CA ILE A 49 19.12 -2.33 -9.29
C ILE A 49 18.07 -3.40 -8.90
N SER A 50 16.76 -3.19 -9.00
CA SER A 50 15.78 -4.29 -8.85
C SER A 50 14.55 -4.13 -9.73
N LEU A 51 14.74 -4.38 -11.03
CA LEU A 51 13.68 -4.62 -12.01
C LEU A 51 13.05 -6.03 -11.87
N GLU A 52 13.07 -6.58 -10.66
CA GLU A 52 12.20 -7.66 -10.21
C GLU A 52 11.46 -7.13 -8.99
N ARG A 53 10.15 -6.97 -8.89
CA ARG A 53 9.01 -7.21 -9.77
C ARG A 53 7.91 -6.35 -9.12
N PRO A 54 7.58 -5.14 -9.60
CA PRO A 54 6.39 -4.42 -9.12
C PRO A 54 5.10 -5.27 -9.26
N TRP A 55 5.15 -6.33 -10.08
CA TRP A 55 4.13 -7.36 -10.20
C TRP A 55 3.98 -8.27 -8.97
N ASP A 56 5.04 -8.51 -8.19
CA ASP A 56 4.99 -9.31 -6.96
C ASP A 56 4.31 -8.57 -5.84
N THR A 57 4.54 -7.27 -5.71
CA THR A 57 3.79 -6.47 -4.74
C THR A 57 2.29 -6.55 -5.02
N VAL A 58 1.89 -6.59 -6.29
CA VAL A 58 0.49 -6.75 -6.70
C VAL A 58 -0.04 -8.17 -6.48
N LYS A 59 0.77 -9.20 -6.71
CA LYS A 59 0.34 -10.60 -6.59
C LYS A 59 0.44 -11.16 -5.19
N ASP A 60 1.47 -10.79 -4.45
CA ASP A 60 1.91 -11.48 -3.25
C ASP A 60 1.68 -10.63 -1.99
N GLU A 61 1.80 -9.30 -2.08
CA GLU A 61 1.62 -8.41 -0.92
C GLU A 61 0.21 -7.79 -0.82
N LEU A 62 -0.44 -7.52 -1.94
CA LEU A 62 -1.77 -6.91 -1.97
C LEU A 62 -2.90 -7.83 -1.44
N PRO A 63 -2.96 -9.13 -1.74
CA PRO A 63 -4.04 -9.99 -1.24
C PRO A 63 -4.06 -10.14 0.29
N PRO A 64 -2.92 -10.39 0.98
CA PRO A 64 -2.89 -10.41 2.44
C PRO A 64 -3.31 -9.08 3.07
N LEU A 65 -2.95 -7.95 2.45
CA LEU A 65 -3.34 -6.62 2.92
C LEU A 65 -4.86 -6.41 2.83
N ILE A 66 -5.49 -6.87 1.74
CA ILE A 66 -6.95 -6.79 1.56
C ILE A 66 -7.68 -7.62 2.62
N GLU A 67 -7.21 -8.83 2.93
CA GLU A 67 -7.78 -9.66 4.00
C GLU A 67 -7.70 -8.97 5.37
N GLN A 68 -6.52 -8.42 5.71
CA GLN A 68 -6.34 -7.72 6.97
C GLN A 68 -7.27 -6.50 7.09
N LEU A 69 -7.40 -5.71 6.04
CA LEU A 69 -8.30 -4.56 6.01
C LEU A 69 -9.77 -4.97 6.16
N ASN A 70 -10.20 -6.04 5.49
CA ASN A 70 -11.56 -6.56 5.64
C ASN A 70 -11.84 -7.02 7.08
N ASN A 71 -10.90 -7.74 7.70
CA ASN A 71 -11.06 -8.17 9.09
C ASN A 71 -11.24 -6.98 10.04
N ILE A 72 -10.43 -5.93 9.87
CA ILE A 72 -10.52 -4.71 10.68
C ILE A 72 -11.87 -4.00 10.49
N ILE A 73 -12.37 -3.91 9.25
CA ILE A 73 -13.67 -3.27 8.97
C ILE A 73 -14.82 -4.09 9.59
N HIS A 74 -14.76 -5.41 9.50
CA HIS A 74 -15.77 -6.30 10.07
C HIS A 74 -15.75 -6.31 11.61
N GLU A 75 -14.58 -6.23 12.25
CA GLU A 75 -14.45 -6.13 13.70
C GLU A 75 -15.02 -4.81 14.28
N ASN A 76 -14.99 -3.72 13.51
CA ASN A 76 -15.57 -2.44 13.92
C ASN A 76 -17.09 -2.33 13.67
N THR A 77 -17.71 -3.38 13.11
CA THR A 77 -19.15 -3.40 12.78
C THR A 77 -19.96 -4.37 13.66
N SER A 78 -19.36 -4.96 14.71
CA SER A 78 -20.05 -5.76 15.74
C SER A 78 -20.07 -5.09 17.10
#